data_AF-A0A1C3NU65-F1
#
_entry.id   AF-A0A1C3NU65-F1
#
_cell.length_a   1.000
_cell.length_b   1.000
_cell.length_c   1.000
_cell.angle_alpha   90.00
_cell.angle_beta   90.00
_cell.angle_gamma   90.00
#
_symmetry.space_group_name_H-M   'P 1'
#
loop_
_entity.id
_entity.type
_entity.pdbx_description
1 polymer ?
#
loop_
_entity_poly.entity_id
_entity_poly.type
_entity_poly.pdbx_seq_one_letter_code
_entity_poly.pdbx_strand_id
1 'polypeptide(L)'
;MHVVGSENDLAPWSQLPGGDRPDLRLAEFEARKAAALDWIDTAFATAERTHAPGVLLLMQAEPTETPGFTEIRQRIAERSRSYGKPVLLVHGDEHIYEVEPAYAGVPNLTRLETFGDTATQWLRVTANPRTPGVFSWTTQKVTSI
;
A
#
# COMPACT_ATOMS: atom_id res chain seq x y z
N MET A 1 5.15 0.80 4.05
CA MET A 1 4.48 0.54 5.34
C MET A 1 4.27 -0.96 5.50
N HIS A 2 4.27 -1.43 6.74
CA HIS A 2 4.16 -2.85 7.03
C HIS A 2 2.69 -3.23 7.22
N VAL A 3 2.07 -3.72 6.15
CA VAL A 3 0.69 -4.23 6.10
C VAL A 3 0.79 -5.55 5.36
N VAL A 4 0.42 -6.64 6.04
CA VAL A 4 0.61 -8.02 5.57
C VAL A 4 -0.72 -8.68 5.24
N GLY A 5 -0.71 -9.70 4.39
CA GLY A 5 -1.90 -10.48 4.06
C GLY A 5 -2.52 -11.18 5.27
N SER A 6 -3.51 -12.04 5.01
CA SER A 6 -4.23 -12.76 6.09
C SER A 6 -4.91 -11.81 7.09
N GLU A 7 -5.68 -10.85 6.58
CA GLU A 7 -6.40 -9.85 7.37
C GLU A 7 -5.48 -9.00 8.27
N ASN A 8 -4.29 -8.64 7.76
CA ASN A 8 -3.27 -7.95 8.53
C ASN A 8 -2.98 -8.65 9.87
N ASP A 9 -3.04 -10.00 9.87
CA ASP A 9 -2.81 -10.87 11.03
C ASP A 9 -3.99 -11.03 11.99
N LEU A 10 -5.20 -10.58 11.60
CA LEU A 10 -6.42 -10.97 12.30
C LEU A 10 -6.83 -12.42 12.02
N ALA A 11 -6.37 -13.02 10.92
CA ALA A 11 -6.57 -14.44 10.67
C ALA A 11 -5.80 -15.28 11.70
N PRO A 12 -6.38 -16.37 12.24
CA PRO A 12 -5.70 -17.16 13.26
C PRO A 12 -4.35 -17.76 12.82
N TRP A 13 -3.35 -17.75 13.70
CA TRP A 13 -2.05 -18.39 13.52
C TRP A 13 -2.08 -19.91 13.69
N SER A 14 -3.19 -20.56 13.35
CA SER A 14 -3.39 -22.01 13.55
C SER A 14 -2.33 -22.87 12.84
N GLN A 15 -1.67 -22.33 11.82
CA GLN A 15 -0.61 -22.99 11.06
C GLN A 15 0.78 -22.87 11.70
N LEU A 16 0.96 -22.00 12.70
CA LEU A 16 2.25 -21.81 13.37
C LEU A 16 2.49 -22.88 14.44
N PRO A 17 3.76 -23.29 14.66
CA PRO A 17 4.13 -24.10 15.81
C PRO A 17 3.68 -23.45 17.12
N GLY A 18 2.76 -24.10 17.84
CA GLY A 18 2.19 -23.59 19.09
C GLY A 18 0.85 -22.87 18.96
N GLY A 19 0.20 -22.90 17.78
CA GLY A 19 -1.19 -22.47 17.58
C GLY A 19 -1.40 -20.95 17.60
N ASP A 20 -2.68 -20.56 17.63
CA ASP A 20 -3.14 -19.18 17.34
C ASP A 20 -2.56 -18.08 18.26
N ARG A 21 -2.29 -18.39 19.53
CA ARG A 21 -1.82 -17.42 20.56
C ARG A 21 -2.50 -16.04 20.43
N PRO A 22 -3.84 -15.96 20.57
CA PRO A 22 -4.65 -14.81 20.18
C PRO A 22 -4.19 -13.49 20.84
N ASP A 23 -3.79 -13.52 22.11
CA ASP A 23 -3.32 -12.31 22.81
C ASP A 23 -2.06 -11.70 22.15
N LEU A 24 -1.11 -12.54 21.72
CA LEU A 24 0.10 -12.08 21.05
C LEU A 24 -0.20 -11.58 19.64
N ARG A 25 -1.07 -12.28 18.92
CA ARG A 25 -1.47 -11.92 17.56
C ARG A 25 -2.22 -10.59 17.51
N LEU A 26 -3.18 -10.38 18.42
CA LEU A 26 -3.92 -9.13 18.51
C LEU A 26 -3.02 -7.96 18.95
N ALA A 27 -2.10 -8.19 19.89
CA ALA A 27 -1.13 -7.16 20.28
C ALA A 27 -0.22 -6.76 19.10
N GLU A 28 0.25 -7.73 18.32
CA GLU A 28 1.06 -7.50 17.13
C GLU A 28 0.26 -6.78 16.01
N PHE A 29 -0.99 -7.19 15.75
CA PHE A 29 -1.90 -6.49 14.83
C PHE A 29 -2.06 -5.02 15.20
N GLU A 30 -2.43 -4.74 16.46
CA GLU A 30 -2.64 -3.36 16.92
C GLU A 30 -1.37 -2.53 16.84
N ALA A 31 -0.21 -3.09 17.22
CA ALA A 31 1.07 -2.41 17.12
C ALA A 31 1.45 -2.07 15.67
N ARG A 32 1.31 -3.02 14.74
CA ARG A 32 1.62 -2.77 13.32
C ARG A 32 0.62 -1.81 12.67
N LYS A 33 -0.67 -1.93 12.98
CA LYS A 33 -1.70 -1.01 12.49
C LYS A 33 -1.39 0.42 12.96
N ALA A 34 -1.10 0.61 14.25
CA ALA A 34 -0.75 1.92 14.80
C ALA A 34 0.49 2.51 14.10
N ALA A 35 1.54 1.70 13.91
CA ALA A 35 2.74 2.13 13.19
C ALA A 35 2.47 2.47 11.72
N ALA A 36 1.62 1.70 11.03
CA ALA A 36 1.22 1.98 9.65
C ALA A 36 0.47 3.31 9.52
N LEU A 37 -0.47 3.58 10.43
CA LEU A 37 -1.21 4.84 10.47
C LEU A 37 -0.27 6.04 10.71
N ASP A 38 0.65 5.92 11.67
CA ASP A 38 1.66 6.95 11.95
C ASP A 38 2.57 7.21 10.75
N TRP A 39 2.99 6.16 10.04
CA TRP A 39 3.79 6.29 8.82
C TRP A 39 3.03 6.99 7.69
N ILE A 40 1.74 6.66 7.49
CA ILE A 40 0.90 7.35 6.52
C ILE A 40 0.82 8.82 6.88
N ASP A 41 0.52 9.13 8.15
CA ASP A 41 0.34 10.50 8.57
C ASP A 41 1.62 11.34 8.45
N THR A 42 2.75 10.75 8.83
CA THR A 42 4.08 11.37 8.74
C THR A 42 4.49 11.59 7.29
N ALA A 43 4.19 10.65 6.39
CA ALA A 43 4.50 10.79 4.96
C ALA A 43 3.76 11.98 4.35
N PHE A 44 2.45 12.11 4.60
CA PHE A 44 1.66 13.23 4.11
C PHE A 44 2.05 14.56 4.77
N ALA A 45 2.27 14.59 6.09
CA ALA A 45 2.73 15.80 6.77
C ALA A 45 4.10 16.27 6.25
N THR A 46 5.00 15.33 5.95
CA THR A 46 6.29 15.64 5.33
C THR A 46 6.11 16.19 3.92
N ALA A 47 5.23 15.58 3.12
CA ALA A 47 4.93 16.03 1.77
C ALA A 47 4.33 17.45 1.74
N GLU A 48 3.42 17.76 2.66
CA GLU A 48 2.85 19.09 2.85
C GLU A 48 3.94 20.12 3.21
N ARG A 49 4.74 19.82 4.25
CA ARG A 49 5.81 20.71 4.74
C ARG A 49 6.88 21.00 3.69
N THR A 50 7.21 20.01 2.87
CA THR A 50 8.25 20.11 1.83
C THR A 50 7.69 20.54 0.47
N HIS A 51 6.38 20.79 0.39
CA HIS A 51 5.67 21.04 -0.86
C HIS A 51 5.94 19.99 -1.94
N ALA A 52 6.06 18.72 -1.53
CA ALA A 52 6.27 17.62 -2.46
C ALA A 52 5.18 17.63 -3.56
N PRO A 53 5.51 17.21 -4.79
CA PRO A 53 4.55 17.19 -5.88
C PRO A 53 3.67 15.94 -5.86
N GLY A 54 4.06 14.87 -5.15
CA GLY A 54 3.27 13.65 -5.04
C GLY A 54 3.75 12.78 -3.86
N VAL A 55 2.97 11.76 -3.51
CA VAL A 55 3.29 10.76 -2.48
C VAL A 55 3.19 9.36 -3.08
N LEU A 56 4.17 8.50 -2.78
CA LEU A 56 4.10 7.08 -3.09
C LEU A 56 4.07 6.30 -1.79
N LEU A 57 3.06 5.44 -1.65
CA LEU A 57 2.92 4.49 -0.55
C LEU A 57 3.11 3.07 -1.09
N LEU A 58 3.90 2.25 -0.41
CA LEU A 58 4.16 0.86 -0.78
C LEU A 58 3.85 -0.05 0.41
N MET A 59 3.11 -1.13 0.17
CA MET A 59 2.80 -2.17 1.17
C MET A 59 2.69 -3.55 0.50
N GLN A 60 2.52 -4.62 1.28
CA GLN A 60 2.34 -5.96 0.71
C GLN A 60 0.88 -6.24 0.41
N ALA A 61 -0.01 -6.11 1.40
CA ALA A 61 -1.39 -6.57 1.31
C ALA A 61 -2.26 -5.78 0.33
N GLU A 62 -3.28 -6.43 -0.22
CA GLU A 62 -4.36 -5.76 -0.91
C GLU A 62 -5.18 -4.90 0.10
N PRO A 63 -5.39 -3.60 -0.16
CA PRO A 63 -6.19 -2.75 0.71
C PRO A 63 -7.69 -2.99 0.49
N THR A 64 -8.25 -4.08 1.00
CA THR A 64 -9.70 -4.33 0.90
C THR A 64 -10.47 -3.63 2.04
N GLU A 65 -11.80 -3.61 1.96
CA GLU A 65 -12.68 -3.09 3.03
C GLU A 65 -13.02 -4.17 4.08
N THR A 66 -12.02 -4.95 4.50
CA THR A 66 -12.17 -5.95 5.57
C THR A 66 -11.59 -5.44 6.90
N PRO A 67 -11.93 -6.04 8.06
CA PRO A 67 -11.53 -5.52 9.37
C PRO A 67 -10.01 -5.31 9.53
N GLY A 68 -9.18 -6.16 8.93
CA GLY A 68 -7.72 -6.04 9.02
C GLY A 68 -7.14 -4.80 8.31
N PHE A 69 -7.84 -4.30 7.29
CA PHE A 69 -7.32 -3.28 6.36
C PHE A 69 -8.11 -1.98 6.33
N THR A 70 -9.39 -2.01 6.76
CA THR A 70 -10.33 -0.89 6.59
C THR A 70 -9.80 0.42 7.14
N GLU A 71 -9.24 0.44 8.35
CA GLU A 71 -8.75 1.66 8.98
C GLU A 71 -7.55 2.25 8.23
N ILE A 72 -6.62 1.41 7.79
CA ILE A 72 -5.45 1.81 6.99
C ILE A 72 -5.91 2.37 5.64
N ARG A 73 -6.81 1.66 4.95
CA ARG A 73 -7.39 2.07 3.67
C ARG A 73 -8.09 3.42 3.79
N GLN A 74 -8.92 3.60 4.81
CA GLN A 74 -9.62 4.86 5.09
C GLN A 74 -8.63 6.00 5.33
N ARG A 75 -7.59 5.77 6.15
CA ARG A 75 -6.57 6.80 6.40
C ARG A 75 -5.83 7.21 5.13
N ILE A 76 -5.46 6.26 4.27
CA ILE A 76 -4.85 6.55 2.97
C ILE A 76 -5.79 7.42 2.12
N ALA A 77 -7.07 7.05 2.02
CA ALA A 77 -8.06 7.80 1.24
C ALA A 77 -8.28 9.22 1.78
N GLU A 78 -8.41 9.38 3.09
CA GLU A 78 -8.59 10.67 3.78
C GLU A 78 -7.39 11.60 3.57
N ARG A 79 -6.18 11.09 3.81
CA ARG A 79 -4.95 11.88 3.63
C ARG A 79 -4.71 12.22 2.17
N SER A 80 -4.98 11.30 1.26
CA SER A 80 -4.89 11.55 -0.18
C SER A 80 -5.85 12.66 -0.62
N ARG A 81 -7.13 12.58 -0.21
CA ARG A 81 -8.13 13.61 -0.53
C ARG A 81 -7.71 14.99 -0.03
N SER A 82 -7.18 15.05 1.20
CA SER A 82 -6.71 16.30 1.80
C SER A 82 -5.46 16.87 1.12
N TYR A 83 -4.55 15.99 0.68
CA TYR A 83 -3.31 16.38 0.03
C TYR A 83 -3.53 16.99 -1.37
N GLY A 84 -4.55 16.53 -2.10
CA GLY A 84 -5.00 17.12 -3.37
C GLY A 84 -4.01 17.02 -4.55
N LYS A 85 -2.85 16.39 -4.37
CA LYS A 85 -1.81 16.14 -5.38
C LYS A 85 -1.65 14.63 -5.64
N PRO A 86 -1.00 14.20 -6.74
CA PRO A 86 -0.87 12.77 -7.07
C PRO A 86 -0.41 11.88 -5.91
N VAL A 87 -1.14 10.80 -5.67
CA VAL A 87 -0.79 9.72 -4.74
C VAL A 87 -0.82 8.39 -5.48
N LEU A 88 0.27 7.62 -5.38
CA LEU A 88 0.36 6.27 -5.90
C LEU A 88 0.43 5.28 -4.72
N LEU A 89 -0.54 4.38 -4.63
CA LEU A 89 -0.55 3.26 -3.69
C LEU A 89 -0.14 1.99 -4.43
N VAL A 90 1.05 1.48 -4.13
CA VAL A 90 1.59 0.25 -4.72
C VAL A 90 1.46 -0.90 -3.73
N HIS A 91 0.97 -2.05 -4.19
CA HIS A 91 0.93 -3.28 -3.40
C HIS A 91 1.20 -4.53 -4.24
N GLY A 92 1.34 -5.67 -3.55
CA GLY A 92 1.27 -7.02 -4.14
C GLY A 92 0.04 -7.74 -3.59
N ASP A 93 0.10 -9.06 -3.43
CA ASP A 93 -0.91 -9.95 -2.81
C ASP A 93 -1.72 -10.80 -3.81
N GLU A 94 -2.52 -10.23 -4.71
CA GLU A 94 -3.27 -11.05 -5.68
C GLU A 94 -2.39 -11.62 -6.80
N HIS A 95 -1.20 -11.03 -6.98
CA HIS A 95 -0.20 -11.37 -8.00
C HIS A 95 -0.64 -11.02 -9.43
N ILE A 96 -1.58 -10.09 -9.58
CA ILE A 96 -2.12 -9.66 -10.87
C ILE A 96 -1.74 -8.20 -11.11
N TYR A 97 -1.30 -7.88 -12.33
CA TYR A 97 -1.08 -6.48 -12.69
C TYR A 97 -2.43 -5.78 -12.86
N GLU A 98 -2.73 -4.88 -11.94
CA GLU A 98 -3.96 -4.08 -11.93
C GLU A 98 -3.66 -2.61 -11.69
N VAL A 99 -4.43 -1.75 -12.36
CA VAL A 99 -4.41 -0.31 -12.15
C VAL A 99 -5.83 0.16 -11.89
N GLU A 100 -6.04 0.82 -10.75
CA GLU A 100 -7.33 1.40 -10.39
C GLU A 100 -7.16 2.90 -10.12
N PRO A 101 -7.46 3.76 -11.11
CA PRO A 101 -7.54 5.20 -10.90
C PRO A 101 -8.74 5.57 -10.02
N ALA A 102 -8.62 6.69 -9.31
CA ALA A 102 -9.65 7.18 -8.39
C ALA A 102 -10.05 6.17 -7.30
N TYR A 103 -9.07 5.39 -6.83
CA TYR A 103 -9.25 4.35 -5.82
C TYR A 103 -9.93 4.90 -4.57
N ALA A 104 -10.88 4.13 -4.02
CA ALA A 104 -11.76 4.55 -2.91
C ALA A 104 -12.55 5.85 -3.18
N GLY A 105 -12.81 6.18 -4.45
CA GLY A 105 -13.50 7.40 -4.86
C GLY A 105 -12.67 8.67 -4.68
N VAL A 106 -11.34 8.57 -4.57
CA VAL A 106 -10.43 9.70 -4.37
C VAL A 106 -9.69 10.02 -5.67
N PRO A 107 -10.03 11.11 -6.39
CA PRO A 107 -9.56 11.33 -7.76
C PRO A 107 -8.04 11.39 -7.96
N ASN A 108 -7.29 11.77 -6.92
CA ASN A 108 -5.83 11.87 -6.95
C ASN A 108 -5.11 10.63 -6.40
N LEU A 109 -5.82 9.55 -6.09
CA LEU A 109 -5.27 8.30 -5.59
C LEU A 109 -5.41 7.20 -6.64
N THR A 110 -4.28 6.65 -7.06
CA THR A 110 -4.22 5.49 -7.96
C THR A 110 -3.69 4.28 -7.20
N ARG A 111 -4.41 3.16 -7.23
CA ARG A 111 -3.92 1.86 -6.78
C ARG A 111 -3.22 1.16 -7.94
N LEU A 112 -2.05 0.60 -7.67
CA LEU A 112 -1.22 -0.12 -8.61
C LEU A 112 -0.77 -1.44 -7.98
N GLU A 113 -1.29 -2.54 -8.48
CA GLU A 113 -0.80 -3.86 -8.11
C GLU A 113 0.33 -4.30 -9.05
N THR A 114 1.40 -4.84 -8.47
CA THR A 114 2.52 -5.42 -9.22
C THR A 114 2.32 -6.91 -9.46
N PHE A 115 3.04 -7.44 -10.46
CA PHE A 115 3.13 -8.87 -10.70
C PHE A 115 3.71 -9.64 -9.49
N GLY A 116 3.30 -10.90 -9.32
CA GLY A 116 3.77 -11.79 -8.26
C GLY A 116 5.15 -12.43 -8.46
N ASP A 117 5.54 -13.30 -7.53
CA ASP A 117 6.87 -13.93 -7.41
C ASP A 117 7.29 -14.83 -8.59
N THR A 118 6.33 -15.39 -9.31
CA THR A 118 6.55 -16.21 -10.52
C THR A 118 6.55 -15.40 -11.81
N ALA A 119 6.42 -14.07 -11.72
CA ALA A 119 6.32 -13.23 -12.89
C ALA A 119 7.66 -13.12 -13.63
N THR A 120 7.61 -13.30 -14.94
CA THR A 120 8.71 -12.92 -15.85
C THR A 120 8.75 -11.41 -16.10
N GLN A 121 7.99 -10.63 -15.32
CA GLN A 121 7.75 -9.21 -15.52
C GLN A 121 7.77 -8.44 -14.19
N TRP A 122 8.20 -7.19 -14.25
CA TRP A 122 8.23 -6.26 -13.11
C TRP A 122 7.90 -4.84 -13.57
N LEU A 123 7.51 -3.97 -12.65
CA LEU A 123 7.19 -2.58 -12.95
C LEU A 123 8.36 -1.66 -12.65
N ARG A 124 8.83 -0.92 -13.66
CA ARG A 124 9.71 0.24 -13.46
C ARG A 124 8.86 1.47 -13.20
N VAL A 125 8.75 1.88 -11.95
CA VAL A 125 8.10 3.15 -11.57
C VAL A 125 9.09 4.30 -11.67
N THR A 126 8.68 5.39 -12.32
CA THR A 126 9.45 6.64 -12.45
C THR A 126 8.69 7.75 -11.73
N ALA A 127 9.37 8.47 -10.85
CA ALA A 127 8.87 9.70 -10.23
C ALA A 127 9.54 10.91 -10.88
N ASN A 128 8.78 11.68 -11.66
CA ASN A 128 9.23 12.93 -12.27
C ASN A 128 8.42 14.11 -11.69
N PRO A 129 8.99 14.89 -10.76
CA PRO A 129 8.27 15.99 -10.09
C PRO A 129 7.86 17.13 -11.02
N ARG A 130 8.32 17.14 -12.28
CA ARG A 130 8.03 18.18 -13.27
C ARG A 130 6.84 17.86 -14.16
N THR A 131 6.25 16.67 -14.05
CA THR A 131 5.06 16.29 -14.82
C THR A 131 3.80 16.41 -13.96
N PRO A 132 2.63 16.73 -14.55
CA PRO A 132 1.38 16.84 -13.79
C PRO A 132 0.99 15.56 -13.04
N GLY A 133 1.32 14.38 -13.60
CA GLY A 133 1.00 13.08 -12.98
C GLY A 133 2.00 12.58 -11.95
N VAL A 134 3.22 13.16 -11.91
CA VAL A 134 4.38 12.77 -11.07
C VAL A 134 4.89 11.35 -11.28
N PHE A 135 4.01 10.36 -11.23
CA PHE A 135 4.34 8.94 -11.33
C PHE A 135 3.94 8.39 -12.70
N SER A 136 4.83 7.57 -13.27
CA SER A 136 4.56 6.73 -14.43
C SER A 136 5.22 5.38 -14.23
N TRP A 137 4.79 4.36 -14.97
CA TRP A 137 5.40 3.04 -14.91
C TRP A 137 5.41 2.35 -16.25
N THR A 138 6.35 1.42 -16.42
CA THR A 138 6.42 0.53 -17.58
C THR A 138 6.69 -0.89 -17.13
N THR A 139 6.03 -1.84 -17.78
CA THR A 139 6.32 -3.26 -17.62
C THR A 139 7.66 -3.59 -18.26
N GLN A 140 8.50 -4.28 -17.52
CA GLN A 140 9.80 -4.77 -17.93
C GLN A 140 9.75 -6.31 -17.94
N LYS A 141 10.60 -6.94 -18.75
CA LYS A 141 10.78 -8.40 -18.72
C LYS A 141 12.04 -8.74 -17.93
N VAL A 142 12.02 -9.85 -17.20
CA VAL A 142 13.23 -10.46 -16.65
C VAL A 142 13.99 -11.07 -17.82
N THR A 143 15.16 -10.52 -18.13
CA THR A 143 16.05 -11.10 -19.13
C THR A 143 16.84 -12.22 -18.48
N SER A 144 16.78 -13.43 -19.03
CA SER A 144 17.66 -14.53 -18.61
C SER A 144 19.12 -14.11 -18.78
N ILE A 145 19.94 -14.40 -17.77
CA ILE A 145 21.39 -14.17 -17.75
C ILE A 145 22.08 -15.28 -18.54
#